data_AF-A0A7C7YG37-F1
#
_entry.id   AF-A0A7C7YG37-F1
#
_cell.length_a   1.000
_cell.length_b   1.000
_cell.length_c   1.000
_cell.angle_alpha   90.00
_cell.angle_beta   90.00
_cell.angle_gamma   90.00
#
_symmetry.space_group_name_H-M   'P 1'
#
loop_
_entity.id
_entity.type
_entity.pdbx_description
1 polymer ?
#
loop_
_entity_poly.entity_id
_entity_poly.type
_entity_poly.pdbx_seq_one_letter_code
_entity_poly.pdbx_strand_id
1 'polypeptide(L)'
;MSAVKPGTLALALGCILSAPVAAWGPVTHQVFACRALDAYDSSCFAAASARSFVLGSSAPDAFKLYLEGGRELHRFDYAAFQLRYAQGNPGTTTENFDAVGYSRAFGTHLAEDAVGHHPDGYLPGGVGATKDHLHEAALDTNQARTFPGLYESQRFAHFGDSVIVFSTAAIRAYGKEKGNALFAKVTREAVAKAMHRFDRLETWEQIASAINIPYRREMVALDPYGPADFNQARANFERASKCSLAAAARWQASMSDLTTSASDARKAVEENVAIMFGQGECQPTSHP
;
A
#
# COMPACT_ATOMS: atom_id res chain seq x y z
N MET A 1 -2.80 -11.84 -32.48
CA MET A 1 -3.54 -11.69 -31.22
C MET A 1 -3.80 -13.09 -30.68
N SER A 2 -3.03 -13.54 -29.68
CA SER A 2 -3.24 -14.87 -29.09
C SER A 2 -4.39 -14.81 -28.09
N ALA A 3 -5.43 -15.61 -28.32
CA ALA A 3 -6.54 -15.76 -27.40
C ALA A 3 -6.04 -16.36 -26.07
N VAL A 4 -6.24 -15.64 -24.97
CA VAL A 4 -5.98 -16.15 -23.62
C VAL A 4 -6.96 -17.30 -23.34
N LYS A 5 -6.45 -18.44 -22.89
CA LYS A 5 -7.26 -19.64 -22.63
C LYS A 5 -8.25 -19.36 -21.47
N PRO A 6 -9.51 -19.82 -21.55
CA PRO A 6 -10.53 -19.60 -20.52
C PRO A 6 -10.12 -20.02 -19.10
N GLY A 7 -9.25 -21.03 -18.98
CA GLY A 7 -8.75 -21.53 -17.70
C GLY A 7 -7.81 -20.58 -16.96
N THR A 8 -7.14 -19.65 -17.66
CA THR A 8 -6.21 -18.69 -17.04
C THR A 8 -6.96 -17.54 -16.36
N LEU A 9 -8.09 -17.13 -16.95
CA LEU A 9 -8.96 -16.05 -16.42
C LEU A 9 -9.69 -16.50 -15.14
N ALA A 10 -10.22 -17.72 -15.13
CA ALA A 10 -10.91 -18.30 -13.97
C ALA A 10 -9.97 -18.51 -12.77
N LEU A 11 -8.70 -18.86 -13.03
CA LEU A 11 -7.69 -19.02 -11.97
C LEU A 11 -7.25 -17.66 -11.39
N ALA A 12 -7.08 -16.64 -12.23
CA ALA A 12 -6.75 -15.28 -11.80
C ALA A 12 -7.88 -14.67 -10.93
N LEU A 13 -9.14 -14.82 -11.36
CA LEU A 13 -10.30 -14.40 -10.56
C LEU A 13 -10.40 -15.17 -9.23
N GLY A 14 -10.14 -16.49 -9.22
CA GLY A 14 -10.15 -17.30 -8.00
C GLY A 14 -9.07 -16.91 -6.97
N CYS A 15 -7.90 -16.45 -7.43
CA CYS A 15 -6.84 -15.97 -6.55
C CYS A 15 -7.16 -14.59 -5.95
N ILE A 16 -7.77 -13.68 -6.72
CA ILE A 16 -8.19 -12.34 -6.25
C ILE A 16 -9.28 -12.45 -5.18
N LEU A 17 -10.21 -13.41 -5.31
CA LEU A 17 -11.34 -13.59 -4.40
C LEU A 17 -10.99 -14.22 -3.02
N SER A 18 -9.75 -14.67 -2.82
CA SER A 18 -9.32 -15.38 -1.60
C SER A 18 -8.19 -14.68 -0.83
N ALA A 19 -7.76 -13.50 -1.28
CA ALA A 19 -6.86 -12.65 -0.52
C ALA A 19 -7.60 -12.10 0.72
N PRO A 20 -6.90 -11.74 1.81
CA PRO A 20 -7.46 -10.90 2.86
C PRO A 20 -7.36 -9.42 2.47
N VAL A 21 -8.34 -8.62 2.91
CA VAL A 21 -8.59 -7.21 2.54
C VAL A 21 -7.43 -6.26 2.84
N ALA A 22 -7.06 -5.41 1.88
CA ALA A 22 -6.21 -4.22 2.04
C ALA A 22 -7.09 -2.95 2.02
N ALA A 23 -6.55 -1.75 2.24
CA ALA A 23 -7.33 -0.53 1.93
C ALA A 23 -7.14 -0.07 0.49
N TRP A 24 -6.06 -0.52 -0.13
CA TRP A 24 -5.73 -0.28 -1.52
C TRP A 24 -5.04 -1.53 -2.05
N GLY A 25 -5.12 -1.77 -3.35
CA GLY A 25 -4.40 -2.91 -3.92
C GLY A 25 -2.87 -2.72 -3.86
N PRO A 26 -2.10 -3.81 -3.96
CA PRO A 26 -0.64 -3.80 -3.93
C PRO A 26 -0.02 -2.84 -4.96
N VAL A 27 -0.59 -2.72 -6.16
CA VAL A 27 -0.09 -1.80 -7.18
C VAL A 27 -0.39 -0.35 -6.79
N THR A 28 -1.58 -0.07 -6.26
CA THR A 28 -1.95 1.28 -5.82
C THR A 28 -1.02 1.80 -4.74
N HIS A 29 -0.65 0.99 -3.75
CA HIS A 29 0.30 1.39 -2.71
C HIS A 29 1.70 1.70 -3.24
N GLN A 30 2.21 0.92 -4.21
CA GLN A 30 3.50 1.24 -4.85
C GLN A 30 3.44 2.54 -5.65
N VAL A 31 2.34 2.80 -6.36
CA VAL A 31 2.16 4.03 -7.14
C VAL A 31 1.97 5.25 -6.24
N PHE A 32 1.22 5.14 -5.14
CA PHE A 32 1.13 6.20 -4.14
C PHE A 32 2.48 6.50 -3.51
N ALA A 33 3.27 5.47 -3.20
CA ALA A 33 4.64 5.66 -2.71
C ALA A 33 5.53 6.42 -3.70
N CYS A 34 5.42 6.12 -5.01
CA CYS A 34 6.13 6.88 -6.04
C CYS A 34 5.65 8.33 -6.13
N ARG A 35 4.33 8.57 -6.13
CA ARG A 35 3.75 9.92 -6.13
C ARG A 35 4.12 10.72 -4.88
N ALA A 36 4.27 10.06 -3.72
CA ALA A 36 4.72 10.69 -2.47
C ALA A 36 6.20 11.14 -2.52
N LEU A 37 6.96 10.62 -3.48
CA LEU A 37 8.33 11.04 -3.78
C LEU A 37 8.41 12.02 -4.96
N ASP A 38 7.27 12.59 -5.40
CA ASP A 38 7.14 13.38 -6.64
C ASP A 38 7.64 12.65 -7.89
N ALA A 39 7.67 11.31 -7.85
CA ALA A 39 8.07 10.45 -8.97
C ALA A 39 6.83 9.87 -9.64
N TYR A 40 6.50 10.42 -10.81
CA TYR A 40 5.28 10.07 -11.54
C TYR A 40 5.50 9.03 -12.64
N ASP A 41 6.65 8.36 -12.69
CA ASP A 41 6.94 7.33 -13.70
C ASP A 41 7.83 6.20 -13.16
N SER A 42 8.07 5.19 -14.00
CA SER A 42 8.84 3.99 -13.66
C SER A 42 10.29 4.23 -13.17
N SER A 43 10.85 5.44 -13.32
CA SER A 43 12.13 5.82 -12.74
C SER A 43 12.16 5.72 -11.21
N CYS A 44 10.99 5.79 -10.58
CA CYS A 44 10.80 5.58 -9.14
C CYS A 44 11.43 4.26 -8.64
N PHE A 45 11.48 3.22 -9.49
CA PHE A 45 12.01 1.91 -9.10
C PHE A 45 13.53 1.76 -9.35
N ALA A 46 14.17 2.77 -9.95
CA ALA A 46 15.57 2.70 -10.37
C ALA A 46 16.56 2.97 -9.22
N ALA A 47 16.30 4.01 -8.41
CA ALA A 47 17.17 4.39 -7.31
C ALA A 47 16.90 3.53 -6.06
N ALA A 48 17.95 3.13 -5.34
CA ALA A 48 17.83 2.30 -4.14
C ALA A 48 16.94 2.93 -3.06
N SER A 49 17.05 4.25 -2.84
CA SER A 49 16.23 4.99 -1.86
C SER A 49 14.75 4.99 -2.23
N ALA A 50 14.42 5.32 -3.49
CA ALA A 50 13.04 5.33 -3.97
C ALA A 50 12.42 3.93 -3.98
N ARG A 51 13.18 2.92 -4.45
CA ARG A 51 12.77 1.52 -4.38
C ARG A 51 12.55 1.03 -2.95
N SER A 52 13.42 1.42 -2.02
CA SER A 52 13.24 1.12 -0.59
C SER A 52 11.95 1.74 -0.04
N PHE A 53 11.66 2.98 -0.40
CA PHE A 53 10.44 3.65 0.00
C PHE A 53 9.20 2.93 -0.55
N VAL A 54 9.17 2.60 -1.83
CA VAL A 54 8.10 1.80 -2.45
C VAL A 54 7.87 0.49 -1.69
N LEU A 55 8.94 -0.30 -1.47
CA LEU A 55 8.84 -1.58 -0.76
C LEU A 55 8.38 -1.40 0.69
N GLY A 56 8.76 -0.29 1.32
CA GLY A 56 8.29 0.08 2.65
C GLY A 56 6.80 0.31 2.70
N SER A 57 6.21 0.89 1.64
CA SER A 57 4.75 1.06 1.52
C SER A 57 4.02 -0.27 1.29
N SER A 58 4.64 -1.26 0.63
CA SER A 58 4.02 -2.57 0.42
C SER A 58 4.15 -3.53 1.62
N ALA A 59 5.16 -3.34 2.46
CA ALA A 59 5.49 -4.26 3.56
C ALA A 59 4.38 -4.48 4.61
N PRO A 60 3.57 -3.48 5.00
CA PRO A 60 2.52 -3.68 6.01
C PRO A 60 1.53 -4.78 5.62
N ASP A 61 1.06 -4.81 4.38
CA ASP A 61 0.14 -5.84 3.91
C ASP A 61 0.82 -7.20 3.77
N ALA A 62 2.07 -7.25 3.30
CA ALA A 62 2.83 -8.50 3.31
C ALA A 62 2.86 -9.14 4.71
N PHE A 63 3.02 -8.33 5.77
CA PHE A 63 2.97 -8.80 7.14
C PHE A 63 1.56 -9.15 7.58
N LYS A 64 0.58 -8.26 7.39
CA LYS A 64 -0.82 -8.43 7.77
C LYS A 64 -1.42 -9.73 7.21
N LEU A 65 -1.13 -10.03 5.95
CA LEU A 65 -1.78 -11.10 5.20
C LEU A 65 -1.06 -12.44 5.35
N TYR A 66 0.27 -12.44 5.44
CA TYR A 66 1.06 -13.67 5.27
C TYR A 66 2.03 -14.00 6.40
N LEU A 67 2.23 -13.10 7.37
CA LEU A 67 3.02 -13.41 8.57
C LEU A 67 2.09 -13.79 9.72
N GLU A 68 2.44 -14.85 10.45
CA GLU A 68 1.68 -15.27 11.63
C GLU A 68 1.65 -14.15 12.68
N GLY A 69 0.45 -13.80 13.16
CA GLY A 69 0.25 -12.66 14.06
C GLY A 69 0.45 -11.27 13.41
N GLY A 70 0.81 -11.20 12.12
CA GLY A 70 1.27 -9.98 11.46
C GLY A 70 0.27 -8.82 11.40
N ARG A 71 -1.02 -9.06 11.68
CA ARG A 71 -2.02 -8.00 11.88
C ARG A 71 -1.62 -6.99 12.97
N GLU A 72 -0.86 -7.40 13.98
CA GLU A 72 -0.36 -6.46 15.01
C GLU A 72 0.76 -5.55 14.50
N LEU A 73 1.45 -5.93 13.43
CA LEU A 73 2.50 -5.13 12.79
C LEU A 73 1.92 -4.10 11.82
N HIS A 74 0.70 -4.31 11.33
CA HIS A 74 -0.07 -3.35 10.51
C HIS A 74 -0.68 -2.25 11.40
N ARG A 75 0.18 -1.49 12.09
CA ARG A 75 -0.20 -0.43 13.04
C ARG A 75 0.86 0.66 13.12
N PHE A 76 0.41 1.89 13.40
CA PHE A 76 1.31 3.05 13.55
C PHE A 76 2.35 2.87 14.65
N ASP A 77 2.03 2.12 15.72
CA ASP A 77 2.98 1.77 16.79
C ASP A 77 4.21 1.02 16.27
N TYR A 78 3.99 0.02 15.41
CA TYR A 78 5.09 -0.71 14.80
C TYR A 78 5.81 0.14 13.75
N ALA A 79 5.09 0.91 12.93
CA ALA A 79 5.69 1.82 11.96
C ALA A 79 6.67 2.82 12.63
N ALA A 80 6.24 3.45 13.72
CA ALA A 80 7.05 4.37 14.49
C ALA A 80 8.24 3.67 15.16
N PHE A 81 8.05 2.46 15.70
CA PHE A 81 9.14 1.65 16.21
C PHE A 81 10.17 1.32 15.13
N GLN A 82 9.72 0.86 13.95
CA GLN A 82 10.58 0.46 12.84
C GLN A 82 11.44 1.64 12.35
N LEU A 83 10.85 2.84 12.29
CA LEU A 83 11.56 4.06 11.95
C LEU A 83 12.64 4.42 12.97
N ARG A 84 12.31 4.41 14.27
CA ARG A 84 13.31 4.63 15.33
C ARG A 84 14.40 3.56 15.30
N TYR A 85 14.04 2.32 15.01
CA TYR A 85 14.99 1.22 14.86
C TYR A 85 15.94 1.47 13.69
N ALA A 86 15.46 1.88 12.52
CA ALA A 86 16.29 2.23 11.36
C ALA A 86 17.26 3.37 11.68
N GLN A 87 16.77 4.43 12.33
CA GLN A 87 17.57 5.61 12.69
C GLN A 87 18.62 5.30 13.76
N GLY A 88 18.29 4.45 14.74
CA GLY A 88 19.22 3.98 15.77
C GLY A 88 20.24 2.94 15.28
N ASN A 89 20.05 2.38 14.08
CA ASN A 89 20.92 1.35 13.51
C ASN A 89 21.35 1.71 12.08
N PRO A 90 22.14 2.77 11.87
CA PRO A 90 22.47 3.27 10.53
C PRO A 90 23.18 2.24 9.63
N GLY A 91 23.89 1.27 10.22
CA GLY A 91 24.52 0.15 9.49
C GLY A 91 23.52 -0.80 8.80
N THR A 92 22.22 -0.61 8.99
CA THR A 92 21.17 -1.31 8.25
C THR A 92 20.89 -0.70 6.87
N THR A 93 21.35 0.53 6.63
CA THR A 93 21.32 1.16 5.31
C THR A 93 22.55 0.73 4.51
N THR A 94 22.34 0.37 3.25
CA THR A 94 23.38 -0.06 2.31
C THR A 94 23.25 0.74 1.00
N GLU A 95 24.22 0.61 0.10
CA GLU A 95 24.12 1.21 -1.24
C GLU A 95 22.85 0.79 -2.01
N ASN A 96 22.27 -0.37 -1.68
CA ASN A 96 21.12 -0.96 -2.38
C ASN A 96 19.81 -0.91 -1.58
N PHE A 97 19.84 -0.39 -0.35
CA PHE A 97 18.69 -0.36 0.56
C PHE A 97 18.78 0.80 1.57
N ASP A 98 17.80 1.70 1.53
CA ASP A 98 17.57 2.75 2.52
C ASP A 98 16.58 2.28 3.59
N ALA A 99 17.07 2.00 4.80
CA ALA A 99 16.23 1.52 5.90
C ALA A 99 15.30 2.63 6.45
N VAL A 100 15.75 3.89 6.44
CA VAL A 100 14.96 5.01 6.95
C VAL A 100 13.84 5.34 5.98
N GLY A 101 14.14 5.41 4.68
CA GLY A 101 13.14 5.57 3.62
C GLY A 101 12.09 4.46 3.65
N TYR A 102 12.54 3.21 3.74
CA TYR A 102 11.64 2.05 3.89
C TYR A 102 10.72 2.19 5.11
N SER A 103 11.24 2.53 6.29
CA SER A 103 10.42 2.66 7.49
C SER A 103 9.49 3.88 7.51
N ARG A 104 9.87 4.97 6.85
CA ARG A 104 8.95 6.12 6.65
C ARG A 104 7.77 5.73 5.79
N ALA A 105 8.02 4.97 4.73
CA ALA A 105 6.97 4.51 3.82
C ALA A 105 6.02 3.50 4.47
N PHE A 106 6.49 2.68 5.42
CA PHE A 106 5.63 1.77 6.17
C PHE A 106 4.44 2.48 6.83
N GLY A 107 4.66 3.67 7.43
CA GLY A 107 3.55 4.45 7.99
C GLY A 107 2.83 5.33 6.97
N THR A 108 3.43 5.59 5.80
CA THR A 108 2.74 6.23 4.67
C THR A 108 1.58 5.35 4.20
N HIS A 109 1.82 4.04 4.02
CA HIS A 109 0.78 3.06 3.75
C HIS A 109 -0.38 3.13 4.75
N LEU A 110 -0.08 3.16 6.06
CA LEU A 110 -1.12 3.21 7.09
C LEU A 110 -1.94 4.51 7.05
N ALA A 111 -1.32 5.62 6.62
CA ALA A 111 -2.01 6.89 6.44
C ALA A 111 -2.88 6.88 5.17
N GLU A 112 -2.44 6.22 4.10
CA GLU A 112 -3.25 5.95 2.91
C GLU A 112 -4.47 5.10 3.29
N ASP A 113 -4.28 4.05 4.09
CA ASP A 113 -5.36 3.19 4.59
C ASP A 113 -6.41 3.97 5.40
N ALA A 114 -5.98 4.94 6.21
CA ALA A 114 -6.89 5.78 6.99
C ALA A 114 -7.84 6.61 6.09
N VAL A 115 -7.39 7.02 4.90
CA VAL A 115 -8.25 7.70 3.90
C VAL A 115 -9.17 6.70 3.22
N GLY A 116 -8.64 5.55 2.81
CA GLY A 116 -9.41 4.52 2.09
C GLY A 116 -10.58 3.98 2.91
N HIS A 117 -10.32 3.63 4.18
CA HIS A 117 -11.28 3.06 5.12
C HIS A 117 -12.07 4.09 5.94
N HIS A 118 -11.93 5.39 5.66
CA HIS A 118 -12.81 6.39 6.26
C HIS A 118 -14.28 6.04 5.92
N PRO A 119 -15.28 6.31 6.80
CA PRO A 119 -16.68 5.98 6.52
C PRO A 119 -17.21 6.51 5.18
N ASP A 120 -16.73 7.68 4.76
CA ASP A 120 -17.06 8.32 3.46
C ASP A 120 -15.95 8.12 2.40
N GLY A 121 -14.97 7.27 2.70
CA GLY A 121 -13.81 6.98 1.87
C GLY A 121 -14.11 6.11 0.66
N TYR A 122 -13.06 5.80 -0.10
CA TYR A 122 -13.18 5.08 -1.37
C TYR A 122 -13.43 3.58 -1.17
N LEU A 123 -13.10 3.03 0.00
CA LEU A 123 -13.45 1.68 0.44
C LEU A 123 -14.31 1.75 1.71
N PRO A 124 -15.60 2.14 1.60
CA PRO A 124 -16.43 2.38 2.77
C PRO A 124 -16.58 1.11 3.63
N GLY A 125 -16.62 1.26 4.95
CA GLY A 125 -16.77 0.12 5.85
C GLY A 125 -18.07 -0.66 5.62
N GLY A 126 -18.02 -1.99 5.77
CA GLY A 126 -19.21 -2.86 5.72
C GLY A 126 -19.52 -3.48 4.35
N VAL A 127 -18.73 -3.17 3.32
CA VAL A 127 -18.60 -4.06 2.17
C VAL A 127 -17.71 -5.24 2.58
N GLY A 128 -18.20 -6.47 2.44
CA GLY A 128 -17.41 -7.66 2.79
C GLY A 128 -16.19 -7.80 1.89
N ALA A 129 -15.19 -8.58 2.34
CA ALA A 129 -13.89 -8.72 1.69
C ALA A 129 -13.92 -8.89 0.16
N THR A 130 -14.90 -9.61 -0.36
CA THR A 130 -15.10 -9.82 -1.80
C THR A 130 -15.34 -8.54 -2.60
N LYS A 131 -16.03 -7.55 -2.03
CA LYS A 131 -16.27 -6.27 -2.71
C LYS A 131 -15.03 -5.37 -2.63
N ASP A 132 -14.34 -5.34 -1.49
CA ASP A 132 -13.09 -4.61 -1.33
C ASP A 132 -12.05 -5.05 -2.37
N HIS A 133 -11.87 -6.36 -2.58
CA HIS A 133 -10.95 -6.87 -3.59
C HIS A 133 -11.31 -6.50 -5.04
N LEU A 134 -12.60 -6.40 -5.36
CA LEU A 134 -13.02 -5.96 -6.70
C LEU A 134 -12.77 -4.46 -6.89
N HIS A 135 -13.00 -3.66 -5.84
CA HIS A 135 -12.64 -2.24 -5.84
C HIS A 135 -11.12 -2.05 -5.97
N GLU A 136 -10.33 -2.70 -5.12
CA GLU A 136 -8.86 -2.72 -5.17
C GLU A 136 -8.33 -3.11 -6.56
N ALA A 137 -8.84 -4.19 -7.15
CA ALA A 137 -8.39 -4.64 -8.48
C ALA A 137 -8.73 -3.64 -9.60
N ALA A 138 -9.88 -2.98 -9.53
CA ALA A 138 -10.25 -1.93 -10.49
C ALA A 138 -9.34 -0.70 -10.34
N LEU A 139 -8.94 -0.37 -9.11
CA LEU A 139 -8.01 0.72 -8.80
C LEU A 139 -6.58 0.40 -9.24
N ASP A 140 -6.12 -0.82 -8.99
CA ASP A 140 -4.80 -1.29 -9.42
C ASP A 140 -4.71 -1.29 -10.95
N THR A 141 -5.78 -1.70 -11.64
CA THR A 141 -5.85 -1.57 -13.11
C THR A 141 -5.77 -0.11 -13.55
N ASN A 142 -6.43 0.82 -12.84
CA ASN A 142 -6.41 2.25 -13.14
C ASN A 142 -5.01 2.82 -13.01
N GLN A 143 -4.36 2.56 -11.87
CA GLN A 143 -3.02 3.06 -11.60
C GLN A 143 -2.02 2.47 -12.58
N ALA A 144 -2.03 1.15 -12.79
CA ALA A 144 -1.08 0.51 -13.70
C ALA A 144 -1.21 1.02 -15.14
N ARG A 145 -2.41 1.38 -15.60
CA ARG A 145 -2.65 1.94 -16.95
C ARG A 145 -2.39 3.45 -17.08
N THR A 146 -2.48 4.19 -15.97
CA THR A 146 -2.29 5.65 -15.98
C THR A 146 -0.90 6.07 -15.57
N PHE A 147 -0.14 5.19 -14.89
CA PHE A 147 1.25 5.41 -14.54
C PHE A 147 2.15 5.30 -15.80
N PRO A 148 2.81 6.40 -16.22
CA PRO A 148 3.68 6.44 -17.38
C PRO A 148 4.75 5.33 -17.41
N GLY A 149 4.72 4.52 -18.47
CA GLY A 149 5.56 3.34 -18.69
C GLY A 149 4.77 2.25 -19.41
N LEU A 150 5.40 1.38 -20.22
CA LEU A 150 4.66 0.25 -20.81
C LEU A 150 4.27 -0.69 -19.68
N TYR A 151 2.99 -1.01 -19.58
CA TYR A 151 2.41 -1.94 -18.61
C TYR A 151 3.21 -3.25 -18.47
N GLU A 152 3.61 -3.83 -19.62
CA GLU A 152 4.39 -5.07 -19.72
C GLU A 152 5.87 -4.91 -19.28
N SER A 153 6.33 -3.66 -19.11
CA SER A 153 7.68 -3.29 -18.68
C SER A 153 7.75 -2.72 -17.25
N GLN A 154 6.60 -2.49 -16.61
CA GLN A 154 6.54 -2.05 -15.21
C GLN A 154 7.00 -3.20 -14.31
N ARG A 155 8.30 -3.27 -14.05
CA ARG A 155 8.84 -4.08 -12.97
C ARG A 155 8.66 -3.29 -11.69
N PHE A 156 7.51 -3.48 -11.05
CA PHE A 156 7.29 -3.04 -9.68
C PHE A 156 8.37 -3.62 -8.76
N ALA A 157 8.59 -2.98 -7.62
CA ALA A 157 9.65 -3.37 -6.73
C ALA A 157 9.33 -4.72 -6.08
N HIS A 158 10.34 -5.58 -5.96
CA HIS A 158 10.23 -6.85 -5.23
C HIS A 158 11.08 -6.86 -3.96
N PHE A 159 10.63 -7.61 -2.95
CA PHE A 159 11.33 -7.72 -1.69
C PHE A 159 12.65 -8.49 -1.83
N GLY A 160 13.76 -7.75 -1.81
CA GLY A 160 15.12 -8.30 -1.80
C GLY A 160 15.63 -8.68 -0.41
N ASP A 161 16.80 -9.32 -0.36
CA ASP A 161 17.36 -9.84 0.89
C ASP A 161 17.61 -8.76 1.95
N SER A 162 18.10 -7.58 1.57
CA SER A 162 18.33 -6.47 2.51
C SER A 162 17.05 -6.06 3.24
N VAL A 163 15.91 -6.04 2.54
CA VAL A 163 14.60 -5.71 3.10
C VAL A 163 14.12 -6.80 4.06
N ILE A 164 14.32 -8.06 3.70
CA ILE A 164 13.97 -9.23 4.51
C ILE A 164 14.81 -9.25 5.80
N VAL A 165 16.12 -9.04 5.70
CA VAL A 165 17.06 -9.00 6.82
C VAL A 165 16.70 -7.87 7.79
N PHE A 166 16.49 -6.66 7.26
CA PHE A 166 16.09 -5.52 8.07
C PHE A 166 14.75 -5.76 8.77
N SER A 167 13.73 -6.20 8.04
CA SER A 167 12.39 -6.46 8.59
C SER A 167 12.43 -7.54 9.67
N THR A 168 13.18 -8.62 9.45
CA THR A 168 13.37 -9.66 10.46
C THR A 168 13.99 -9.10 11.74
N ALA A 169 15.04 -8.29 11.61
CA ALA A 169 15.71 -7.68 12.75
C ALA A 169 14.79 -6.71 13.51
N ALA A 170 14.06 -5.85 12.78
CA ALA A 170 13.11 -4.90 13.36
C ALA A 170 11.93 -5.59 14.04
N ILE A 171 11.31 -6.62 13.43
CA ILE A 171 10.21 -7.38 14.04
C ILE A 171 10.68 -8.10 15.31
N ARG A 172 11.87 -8.70 15.30
CA ARG A 172 12.45 -9.33 16.50
C ARG A 172 12.67 -8.32 17.61
N ALA A 173 13.23 -7.15 17.29
CA ALA A 173 13.47 -6.09 18.25
C ALA A 173 12.15 -5.59 18.85
N TYR A 174 11.12 -5.37 18.02
CA TYR A 174 9.79 -4.99 18.45
C TYR A 174 9.15 -6.06 19.36
N GLY A 175 9.25 -7.33 18.96
CA GLY A 175 8.75 -8.45 19.76
C GLY A 175 9.40 -8.53 21.14
N LYS A 176 10.72 -8.28 21.22
CA LYS A 176 11.42 -8.20 22.52
C LYS A 176 10.93 -7.01 23.36
N GLU A 177 10.79 -5.83 22.77
CA GLU A 177 10.29 -4.63 23.46
C GLU A 177 8.87 -4.84 24.01
N LYS A 178 7.99 -5.47 23.24
CA LYS A 178 6.59 -5.71 23.61
C LYS A 178 6.37 -6.99 24.43
N GLY A 179 7.40 -7.78 24.69
CA GLY A 179 7.25 -9.09 25.33
C GLY A 179 6.47 -10.11 24.49
N ASN A 180 6.36 -9.90 23.17
CA ASN A 180 5.68 -10.80 22.25
C ASN A 180 6.67 -11.87 21.75
N ALA A 181 6.55 -13.10 22.29
CA ALA A 181 7.44 -14.22 21.98
C ALA A 181 7.39 -14.68 20.52
N LEU A 182 6.22 -14.56 19.86
CA LEU A 182 6.04 -14.91 18.45
C LEU A 182 6.93 -14.02 17.57
N PHE A 183 6.86 -12.70 17.76
CA PHE A 183 7.70 -11.75 17.03
C PHE A 183 9.16 -11.79 17.46
N ALA A 184 9.45 -11.93 18.75
CA ALA A 184 10.82 -11.98 19.25
C ALA A 184 11.63 -13.14 18.66
N LYS A 185 10.96 -14.22 18.25
CA LYS A 185 11.55 -15.44 17.67
C LYS A 185 11.25 -15.61 16.17
N VAL A 186 10.64 -14.62 15.50
CA VAL A 186 10.31 -14.72 14.07
C VAL A 186 11.57 -15.07 13.27
N THR A 187 11.47 -15.93 12.27
CA THR A 187 12.62 -16.35 11.47
C THR A 187 12.75 -15.53 10.19
N ARG A 188 13.96 -15.47 9.62
CA ARG A 188 14.19 -14.83 8.32
C ARG A 188 13.36 -15.51 7.24
N GLU A 189 13.23 -16.83 7.33
CA GLU A 189 12.46 -17.66 6.40
C GLU A 189 10.96 -17.34 6.46
N ALA A 190 10.41 -17.09 7.65
CA ALA A 190 9.01 -16.71 7.80
C ALA A 190 8.73 -15.34 7.17
N VAL A 191 9.59 -14.35 7.42
CA VAL A 191 9.47 -13.01 6.82
C VAL A 191 9.63 -13.07 5.30
N ALA A 192 10.66 -13.77 4.80
CA ALA A 192 10.86 -13.98 3.37
C ALA A 192 9.65 -14.64 2.70
N LYS A 193 9.09 -15.69 3.33
CA LYS A 193 7.90 -16.37 2.80
C LYS A 193 6.68 -15.45 2.74
N ALA A 194 6.49 -14.57 3.73
CA ALA A 194 5.40 -13.60 3.75
C ALA A 194 5.55 -12.58 2.61
N MET A 195 6.74 -11.96 2.51
CA MET A 195 7.07 -10.99 1.45
C MET A 195 6.95 -11.58 0.04
N HIS A 196 7.53 -12.76 -0.21
CA HIS A 196 7.42 -13.42 -1.52
C HIS A 196 6.02 -13.93 -1.86
N ARG A 197 5.17 -14.16 -0.85
CA ARG A 197 3.74 -14.41 -1.11
C ARG A 197 3.05 -13.14 -1.59
N PHE A 198 3.38 -12.00 -1.01
CA PHE A 198 2.87 -10.70 -1.44
C PHE A 198 3.37 -10.32 -2.84
N ASP A 199 4.67 -10.46 -3.13
CA ASP A 199 5.24 -10.24 -4.48
C ASP A 199 4.47 -11.04 -5.55
N ARG A 200 4.09 -12.29 -5.23
CA ARG A 200 3.32 -13.15 -6.14
C ARG A 200 1.88 -12.67 -6.30
N LEU A 201 1.22 -12.21 -5.23
CA LEU A 201 -0.12 -11.64 -5.33
C LEU A 201 -0.11 -10.44 -6.27
N GLU A 202 0.82 -9.52 -6.06
CA GLU A 202 1.00 -8.34 -6.90
C GLU A 202 1.25 -8.71 -8.37
N THR A 203 2.12 -9.69 -8.62
CA THR A 203 2.36 -10.21 -9.98
C THR A 203 1.07 -10.72 -10.62
N TRP A 204 0.22 -11.43 -9.88
CA TRP A 204 -1.06 -11.91 -10.39
C TRP A 204 -2.05 -10.78 -10.68
N GLU A 205 -2.09 -9.77 -9.83
CA GLU A 205 -2.94 -8.60 -10.03
C GLU A 205 -2.48 -7.75 -11.22
N GLN A 206 -1.17 -7.65 -11.45
CA GLN A 206 -0.62 -7.10 -12.68
C GLN A 206 -1.01 -7.95 -13.89
N ILE A 207 -0.95 -9.27 -13.83
CA ILE A 207 -1.37 -10.10 -14.97
C ILE A 207 -2.88 -9.91 -15.24
N ALA A 208 -3.70 -9.89 -14.20
CA ALA A 208 -5.14 -9.70 -14.31
C ALA A 208 -5.47 -8.33 -14.94
N SER A 209 -4.86 -7.26 -14.44
CA SER A 209 -5.02 -5.90 -14.92
C SER A 209 -4.53 -5.71 -16.38
N ALA A 210 -3.52 -6.47 -16.82
CA ALA A 210 -3.04 -6.48 -18.22
C ALA A 210 -4.10 -7.04 -19.17
N ILE A 211 -4.72 -8.13 -18.74
CA ILE A 211 -5.67 -8.92 -19.54
C ILE A 211 -7.07 -8.29 -19.51
N ASN A 212 -7.36 -7.41 -18.55
CA ASN A 212 -8.68 -6.80 -18.38
C ASN A 212 -8.96 -5.69 -19.42
N ILE A 213 -9.48 -6.10 -20.57
CA ILE A 213 -9.96 -5.23 -21.66
C ILE A 213 -11.18 -4.34 -21.29
N PRO A 214 -12.12 -4.71 -20.40
CA PRO A 214 -13.30 -3.88 -20.13
C PRO A 214 -13.12 -2.76 -19.10
N TYR A 215 -11.92 -2.58 -18.51
CA TYR A 215 -11.55 -1.68 -17.40
C TYR A 215 -12.38 -0.40 -17.15
N ARG A 216 -12.79 0.32 -18.21
CA ARG A 216 -13.62 1.53 -18.05
C ARG A 216 -15.01 1.24 -17.47
N ARG A 217 -15.59 0.08 -17.77
CA ARG A 217 -16.91 -0.32 -17.29
C ARG A 217 -16.85 -0.75 -15.83
N GLU A 218 -15.83 -1.52 -15.44
CA GLU A 218 -15.65 -1.93 -14.05
C GLU A 218 -15.37 -0.73 -13.15
N MET A 219 -14.52 0.22 -13.57
CA MET A 219 -14.29 1.43 -12.77
C MET A 219 -15.55 2.24 -12.50
N VAL A 220 -16.44 2.36 -13.49
CA VAL A 220 -17.72 3.07 -13.29
C VAL A 220 -18.66 2.27 -12.39
N ALA A 221 -18.77 0.96 -12.63
CA ALA A 221 -19.68 0.10 -11.89
C ALA A 221 -19.25 -0.14 -10.42
N LEU A 222 -17.95 -0.04 -10.15
CA LEU A 222 -17.35 -0.29 -8.84
C LEU A 222 -16.91 1.00 -8.15
N ASP A 223 -17.11 2.18 -8.70
CA ASP A 223 -16.84 3.40 -7.93
C ASP A 223 -17.98 3.62 -6.91
N PRO A 224 -17.68 3.75 -5.60
CA PRO A 224 -18.69 3.86 -4.56
C PRO A 224 -19.52 5.15 -4.64
N TYR A 225 -19.05 6.14 -5.39
CA TYR A 225 -19.68 7.44 -5.55
C TYR A 225 -20.63 7.51 -6.75
N GLY A 226 -20.84 6.39 -7.45
CA GLY A 226 -21.82 6.30 -8.55
C GLY A 226 -21.59 7.27 -9.71
N PRO A 227 -20.37 7.34 -10.29
CA PRO A 227 -20.08 8.21 -11.42
C PRO A 227 -20.91 7.86 -12.65
N ALA A 228 -21.28 8.86 -13.45
CA ALA A 228 -22.04 8.65 -14.68
C ALA A 228 -21.18 8.04 -15.82
N ASP A 229 -19.87 8.29 -15.78
CA ASP A 229 -18.93 7.83 -16.79
C ASP A 229 -17.51 7.63 -16.23
N PHE A 230 -16.64 7.13 -17.10
CA PHE A 230 -15.25 6.85 -16.77
C PHE A 230 -14.44 8.09 -16.37
N ASN A 231 -14.75 9.26 -16.94
CA ASN A 231 -14.02 10.48 -16.60
C ASN A 231 -14.32 10.92 -15.17
N GLN A 232 -15.58 10.80 -14.75
CA GLN A 232 -15.99 11.05 -13.37
C GLN A 232 -15.36 10.03 -12.41
N ALA A 233 -15.39 8.73 -12.75
CA ALA A 233 -14.75 7.68 -11.93
C ALA A 233 -13.25 7.95 -11.72
N ARG A 234 -12.54 8.30 -12.81
CA ARG A 234 -11.12 8.69 -12.75
C ARG A 234 -10.90 9.94 -11.89
N ALA A 235 -11.79 10.93 -11.98
CA ALA A 235 -11.68 12.16 -11.18
C ALA A 235 -11.88 11.89 -9.68
N ASN A 236 -12.81 11.00 -9.32
CA ASN A 236 -13.01 10.55 -7.94
C ASN A 236 -11.77 9.82 -7.42
N PHE A 237 -11.19 8.94 -8.23
CA PHE A 237 -9.97 8.25 -7.84
C PHE A 237 -8.78 9.20 -7.64
N GLU A 238 -8.55 10.14 -8.56
CA GLU A 238 -7.47 11.12 -8.42
C GLU A 238 -7.67 12.01 -7.19
N ARG A 239 -8.91 12.27 -6.78
CA ARG A 239 -9.23 12.94 -5.52
C ARG A 239 -8.86 12.10 -4.31
N ALA A 240 -9.27 10.83 -4.28
CA ALA A 240 -8.86 9.89 -3.23
C ALA A 240 -7.33 9.80 -3.13
N SER A 241 -6.63 9.69 -4.27
CA SER A 241 -5.16 9.68 -4.32
C SER A 241 -4.56 10.94 -3.70
N LYS A 242 -5.08 12.13 -4.01
CA LYS A 242 -4.61 13.39 -3.41
C LYS A 242 -4.78 13.40 -1.88
N CYS A 243 -5.92 12.93 -1.39
CA CYS A 243 -6.15 12.81 0.05
C CYS A 243 -5.21 11.81 0.72
N SER A 244 -4.99 10.65 0.11
CA SER A 244 -4.04 9.64 0.60
C SER A 244 -2.61 10.20 0.67
N LEU A 245 -2.18 10.95 -0.35
CA LEU A 245 -0.87 11.62 -0.37
C LEU A 245 -0.76 12.73 0.69
N ALA A 246 -1.83 13.48 0.95
CA ALA A 246 -1.85 14.48 2.01
C ALA A 246 -1.74 13.84 3.41
N ALA A 247 -2.47 12.74 3.65
CA ALA A 247 -2.36 11.98 4.88
C ALA A 247 -0.95 11.36 5.07
N ALA A 248 -0.37 10.83 3.99
CA ALA A 248 1.01 10.35 3.97
C ALA A 248 2.01 11.46 4.32
N ALA A 249 1.87 12.65 3.73
CA ALA A 249 2.71 13.80 4.05
C ALA A 249 2.56 14.21 5.52
N ARG A 250 1.35 14.12 6.08
CA ARG A 250 1.11 14.38 7.50
C ARG A 250 1.86 13.41 8.40
N TRP A 251 1.80 12.11 8.10
CA TRP A 251 2.59 11.09 8.80
C TRP A 251 4.09 11.41 8.74
N GLN A 252 4.63 11.66 7.55
CA GLN A 252 6.06 11.94 7.36
C GLN A 252 6.49 13.19 8.13
N ALA A 253 5.67 14.24 8.15
CA ALA A 253 5.92 15.45 8.92
C ALA A 253 5.92 15.17 10.43
N SER A 254 4.93 14.45 10.95
CA SER A 254 4.87 14.09 12.38
C SER A 254 6.08 13.29 12.83
N MET A 255 6.53 12.33 12.01
CA MET A 255 7.67 11.47 12.33
C MET A 255 9.04 12.07 11.97
N SER A 256 9.07 13.32 11.49
CA SER A 256 10.33 14.07 11.33
C SER A 256 10.89 14.52 12.68
N ASP A 257 10.03 14.71 13.69
CA ASP A 257 10.41 14.92 15.08
C ASP A 257 10.43 13.57 15.82
N LEU A 258 11.64 13.16 16.22
CA LEU A 258 11.91 11.89 16.88
C LEU A 258 11.29 11.77 18.29
N THR A 259 10.84 12.89 18.86
CA THR A 259 10.16 12.91 20.16
C THR A 259 8.66 12.62 20.05
N THR A 260 8.10 12.68 18.84
CA THR A 260 6.68 12.40 18.59
C THR A 260 6.36 10.94 18.89
N SER A 261 5.37 10.72 19.74
CA SER A 261 4.89 9.37 20.03
C SER A 261 4.11 8.79 18.83
N ALA A 262 4.04 7.46 18.73
CA ALA A 262 3.26 6.81 17.68
C ALA A 262 1.77 7.17 17.76
N SER A 263 1.25 7.35 18.98
CA SER A 263 -0.13 7.77 19.23
C SER A 263 -0.39 9.19 18.73
N ASP A 264 0.55 10.12 18.96
CA ASP A 264 0.41 11.51 18.51
C ASP A 264 0.51 11.62 16.99
N ALA A 265 1.43 10.87 16.37
CA ALA A 265 1.54 10.81 14.92
C ALA A 265 0.28 10.21 14.27
N ARG A 266 -0.25 9.11 14.83
CA ARG A 266 -1.54 8.54 14.39
C ARG A 266 -2.67 9.55 14.51
N LYS A 267 -2.81 10.18 15.69
CA LYS A 267 -3.86 11.17 15.93
C LYS A 267 -3.76 12.34 14.93
N ALA A 268 -2.55 12.81 14.66
CA ALA A 268 -2.32 13.87 13.69
C ALA A 268 -2.72 13.49 12.25
N VAL A 269 -2.56 12.22 11.87
CA VAL A 269 -3.06 11.67 10.59
C VAL A 269 -4.59 11.59 10.61
N GLU A 270 -5.18 10.95 11.62
CA GLU A 270 -6.63 10.79 11.75
C GLU A 270 -7.38 12.14 11.77
N GLU A 271 -6.85 13.14 12.49
CA GLU A 271 -7.39 14.50 12.49
C GLU A 271 -7.29 15.16 11.12
N ASN A 272 -6.16 14.99 10.42
CA ASN A 272 -6.00 15.51 9.07
C ASN A 272 -7.00 14.87 8.08
N VAL A 273 -7.17 13.55 8.14
CA VAL A 273 -8.18 12.83 7.34
C VAL A 273 -9.57 13.36 7.64
N ALA A 274 -9.95 13.46 8.92
CA ALA A 274 -11.26 13.98 9.32
C ALA A 274 -11.51 15.41 8.83
N ILE A 275 -10.49 16.28 8.86
CA ILE A 275 -10.59 17.65 8.34
C ILE A 275 -10.83 17.63 6.81
N MET A 276 -10.04 16.88 6.05
CA MET A 276 -10.17 16.83 4.59
C MET A 276 -11.56 16.29 4.16
N PHE A 277 -12.09 15.29 4.86
CA PHE A 277 -13.47 14.81 4.62
C PHE A 277 -14.52 15.83 5.06
N GLY A 278 -14.36 16.45 6.24
CA GLY A 278 -15.30 17.47 6.75
C GLY A 278 -15.37 18.74 5.91
N GLN A 279 -14.32 19.06 5.15
CA GLN A 279 -14.26 20.16 4.19
C GLN A 279 -14.73 19.74 2.78
N GLY A 280 -15.07 18.47 2.57
CA GLY A 280 -15.49 17.94 1.27
C GLY A 280 -14.35 17.78 0.26
N GLU A 281 -13.08 17.91 0.67
CA GLU A 281 -11.93 17.79 -0.24
C GLU A 281 -11.80 16.37 -0.81
N CYS A 282 -12.07 15.37 0.04
CA CYS A 282 -12.02 13.95 -0.32
C CYS A 282 -13.36 13.39 -0.82
N GLN A 283 -14.41 14.21 -0.91
CA GLN A 283 -15.72 13.81 -1.42
C GLN A 283 -15.90 14.28 -2.86
N PRO A 284 -16.61 13.52 -3.72
CA PRO A 284 -17.08 14.06 -4.99
C PRO A 284 -17.92 15.31 -4.72
N THR A 285 -17.66 16.38 -5.46
CA THR A 285 -18.58 17.53 -5.46
C THR A 285 -19.92 17.02 -5.96
N SER A 286 -20.96 17.09 -5.14
CA SER A 286 -22.33 16.83 -5.59
C SER A 286 -22.58 17.69 -6.83
N HIS A 287 -22.85 17.04 -7.96
CA HIS A 287 -23.38 17.76 -9.10
C HIS A 287 -24.77 18.29 -8.69
N PRO A 288 -25.05 19.60 -8.88
CA PRO A 288 -26.42 20.12 -8.81
C PRO A 288 -27.31 19.47 -9.88
#